data_AF-A0A5C1AAH7-F1
#
_entry.id   AF-A0A5C1AAH7-F1
#
_cell.length_a   1.000
_cell.length_b   1.000
_cell.length_c   1.000
_cell.angle_alpha   90.00
_cell.angle_beta   90.00
_cell.angle_gamma   90.00
#
_symmetry.space_group_name_H-M   'P 1'
#
loop_
_entity.id
_entity.type
_entity.pdbx_description
1 polymer ?
#
loop_
_entity_poly.entity_id
_entity_poly.type
_entity_poly.pdbx_seq_one_letter_code
_entity_poly.pdbx_strand_id
1 'polypeptide(L)'
;MAFDAAACGMWAEMYPILSRDRFGLAGNLTGRAEAHVLRLAFVYAVLDGSPAIGRDHLAAAVAVWEYAERSVACIFGDSTGNPLADDLLRLLRAALPNGLTRTELQDATGRNLPANKIGQALGVLLLAGLARSEPRSTGGRPAEVWFAVTGGSARTRS
;
A
#
# COMPACT_ATOMS: atom_id res chain seq x y z
N MET A 1 -27.30 17.23 3.34
CA MET A 1 -26.59 18.37 2.72
C MET A 1 -26.05 17.91 1.39
N ALA A 2 -26.26 18.67 0.32
CA ALA A 2 -25.82 18.34 -1.04
C ALA A 2 -24.53 19.08 -1.40
N PHE A 3 -23.87 18.66 -2.48
CA PHE A 3 -22.82 19.44 -3.12
C PHE A 3 -23.42 20.59 -3.94
N ASP A 4 -22.72 21.72 -4.01
CA ASP A 4 -22.97 22.70 -5.07
C ASP A 4 -22.42 22.19 -6.42
N ALA A 5 -22.67 22.93 -7.50
CA ALA A 5 -22.23 22.53 -8.84
C ALA A 5 -20.70 22.40 -8.95
N ALA A 6 -19.93 23.26 -8.29
CA ALA A 6 -18.47 23.26 -8.35
C ALA A 6 -17.87 22.09 -7.56
N ALA A 7 -18.40 21.80 -6.38
CA ALA A 7 -18.02 20.66 -5.56
C ALA A 7 -18.43 19.33 -6.21
N CYS A 8 -19.54 19.29 -6.93
CA CYS A 8 -19.98 18.10 -7.64
C CYS A 8 -18.97 17.69 -8.75
N GLY A 9 -18.49 18.67 -9.53
CA GLY A 9 -17.45 18.44 -10.53
C GLY A 9 -16.14 17.96 -9.90
N MET A 10 -15.67 18.65 -8.85
CA MET A 10 -14.47 18.26 -8.13
C MET A 10 -14.60 16.86 -7.51
N TRP A 11 -15.75 16.53 -6.93
CA TRP A 11 -16.00 15.21 -6.35
C TRP A 11 -15.92 14.09 -7.40
N ALA A 12 -16.49 14.31 -8.59
CA ALA A 12 -16.45 13.34 -9.67
C ALA A 12 -15.01 13.03 -10.13
N GLU A 13 -14.13 14.04 -10.16
CA GLU A 13 -12.71 13.86 -10.49
C GLU A 13 -11.94 13.10 -9.39
N MET A 14 -12.30 13.35 -8.14
CA MET A 14 -11.57 12.84 -6.98
C MET A 14 -11.99 11.43 -6.54
N TYR A 15 -13.26 11.10 -6.69
CA TYR A 15 -13.82 9.83 -6.22
C TYR A 15 -13.03 8.61 -6.71
N PRO A 16 -12.65 8.48 -8.00
CA PRO A 16 -11.85 7.35 -8.47
C PRO A 16 -10.48 7.24 -7.79
N ILE A 17 -9.88 8.36 -7.39
CA ILE A 17 -8.56 8.40 -6.73
C ILE A 17 -8.69 8.00 -5.27
N LEU A 18 -9.75 8.44 -4.60
CA LEU A 18 -10.01 8.12 -3.20
C LEU A 18 -10.43 6.65 -3.03
N SER A 19 -11.29 6.16 -3.92
CA SER A 19 -11.82 4.79 -3.85
C SER A 19 -10.92 3.74 -4.50
N ARG A 20 -9.70 4.11 -4.93
CA ARG A 20 -8.75 3.13 -5.46
C ARG A 20 -8.35 2.13 -4.38
N ASP A 21 -8.29 0.86 -4.74
CA ASP A 21 -7.75 -0.15 -3.85
C ASP A 21 -6.28 0.10 -3.56
N ARG A 22 -5.91 -0.08 -2.29
CA ARG A 22 -4.53 -0.03 -1.82
C ARG A 22 -4.24 -1.25 -0.97
N PHE A 23 -3.06 -1.82 -1.17
CA PHE A 23 -2.62 -3.03 -0.48
C PHE A 23 -1.68 -2.70 0.69
N GLY A 24 -1.45 -3.69 1.55
CA GLY A 24 -0.60 -3.54 2.74
C GLY A 24 -1.30 -2.80 3.90
N LEU A 25 -0.57 -2.60 5.00
CA LEU A 25 -1.14 -1.97 6.20
C LEU A 25 -1.58 -0.53 5.93
N ALA A 26 -0.80 0.22 5.15
CA ALA A 26 -1.16 1.58 4.74
C ALA A 26 -2.47 1.62 3.92
N GLY A 27 -2.68 0.63 3.05
CA GLY A 27 -3.93 0.50 2.31
C GLY A 27 -5.12 0.21 3.22
N ASN A 28 -4.97 -0.74 4.15
CA ASN A 28 -6.02 -1.06 5.12
C ASN A 28 -6.40 0.15 6.00
N LEU A 29 -5.42 0.95 6.42
CA LEU A 29 -5.64 2.15 7.23
C LEU A 29 -6.29 3.29 6.44
N THR A 30 -6.14 3.31 5.12
CA THR A 30 -6.63 4.40 4.24
C THR A 30 -7.82 3.99 3.35
N GLY A 31 -8.29 2.75 3.43
CA GLY A 31 -9.31 2.19 2.53
C GLY A 31 -10.73 2.72 2.68
N ARG A 32 -10.95 3.80 3.43
CA ARG A 32 -12.24 4.49 3.56
C ARG A 32 -12.12 5.98 3.21
N ALA A 33 -11.18 6.31 2.33
CA ALA A 33 -10.80 7.66 1.98
C ALA A 33 -12.01 8.53 1.60
N GLU A 34 -12.85 8.05 0.66
CA GLU A 34 -14.02 8.80 0.22
C GLU A 34 -14.97 9.13 1.38
N ALA A 35 -15.21 8.16 2.28
CA ALA A 35 -16.10 8.35 3.42
C ALA A 35 -15.50 9.30 4.47
N HIS A 36 -14.18 9.37 4.61
CA HIS A 36 -13.52 10.32 5.51
C HIS A 36 -13.54 11.74 4.95
N VAL A 37 -13.23 11.90 3.66
CA VAL A 37 -13.28 13.20 2.97
C VAL A 37 -14.69 13.79 3.01
N LEU A 38 -15.73 13.00 2.75
CA LEU A 38 -17.12 13.49 2.83
C LEU A 38 -17.51 13.98 4.21
N ARG A 39 -17.10 13.27 5.27
CA ARG A 39 -17.39 13.69 6.66
C ARG A 39 -16.68 15.00 6.99
N LEU A 40 -15.42 15.14 6.61
CA LEU A 40 -14.67 16.39 6.81
C LEU A 40 -15.27 17.55 6.04
N ALA A 41 -15.64 17.35 4.76
CA ALA A 41 -16.23 18.39 3.93
C ALA A 41 -17.59 18.84 4.47
N PHE A 42 -18.40 17.91 4.99
CA PHE A 42 -19.64 18.23 5.69
C PHE A 42 -19.39 19.06 6.95
N VAL A 43 -18.41 18.68 7.78
CA VAL A 43 -18.05 19.44 8.99
C VAL A 43 -17.62 20.86 8.62
N TYR A 44 -16.79 21.03 7.58
CA TYR A 44 -16.37 22.35 7.13
C TYR A 44 -17.52 23.21 6.61
N ALA A 45 -18.46 22.62 5.85
CA ALA A 45 -19.64 23.35 5.41
C ALA A 45 -20.53 23.82 6.57
N VAL A 46 -20.71 22.97 7.60
CA VAL A 46 -21.48 23.35 8.80
C VAL A 46 -20.77 24.46 9.59
N LEU A 47 -19.44 24.39 9.74
CA LEU A 47 -18.66 25.42 10.42
C LEU A 47 -18.69 26.77 9.69
N ASP A 48 -18.75 26.74 8.36
CA ASP A 48 -18.89 27.93 7.51
C ASP A 48 -20.35 28.46 7.45
N GLY A 49 -21.30 27.76 8.09
CA GLY A 49 -22.72 28.10 8.03
C GLY A 49 -23.34 27.90 6.65
N SER A 50 -22.68 27.15 5.77
CA SER A 50 -23.11 26.96 4.39
C SER A 50 -24.20 25.87 4.30
N PRO A 51 -25.28 26.10 3.52
CA PRO A 51 -26.34 25.12 3.34
C PRO A 51 -25.93 23.94 2.44
N ALA A 52 -24.77 24.03 1.77
CA ALA A 52 -24.24 23.03 0.85
C ALA A 52 -22.72 22.86 1.00
N ILE A 53 -22.21 21.70 0.59
CA ILE A 53 -20.77 21.49 0.50
C ILE A 53 -20.28 22.17 -0.78
N GLY A 54 -19.54 23.26 -0.62
CA GLY A 54 -18.88 23.97 -1.71
C GLY A 54 -17.48 23.47 -1.99
N ARG A 55 -16.89 24.02 -3.05
CA ARG A 55 -15.54 23.64 -3.52
C ARG A 55 -14.47 23.80 -2.44
N ASP A 56 -14.51 24.89 -1.68
CA ASP A 56 -13.49 25.18 -0.66
C ASP A 56 -13.57 24.22 0.53
N HIS A 57 -14.79 23.82 0.93
CA HIS A 57 -15.00 22.79 1.95
C HIS A 57 -14.43 21.44 1.51
N LEU A 58 -14.67 21.06 0.26
CA LEU A 58 -14.15 19.81 -0.28
C LEU A 58 -12.62 19.87 -0.43
N ALA A 59 -12.07 20.97 -0.93
CA ALA A 59 -10.63 21.15 -1.05
C ALA A 59 -9.91 21.10 0.31
N ALA A 60 -10.47 21.74 1.34
CA ALA A 60 -9.93 21.67 2.70
C ALA A 60 -9.95 20.24 3.25
N ALA A 61 -11.07 19.51 3.05
CA ALA A 61 -11.22 18.12 3.50
C ALA A 61 -10.18 17.20 2.86
N VAL A 62 -9.93 17.40 1.57
CA VAL A 62 -8.94 16.68 0.80
C VAL A 62 -7.53 16.95 1.31
N ALA A 63 -7.17 18.22 1.53
CA ALA A 63 -5.83 18.59 1.99
C ALA A 63 -5.48 17.91 3.33
N VAL A 64 -6.45 17.85 4.26
CA VAL A 64 -6.29 17.15 5.54
C VAL A 64 -6.17 15.65 5.34
N TRP A 65 -6.99 15.06 4.48
CA TRP A 65 -6.92 13.64 4.18
C TRP A 65 -5.58 13.25 3.54
N GLU A 66 -5.07 14.03 2.59
CA GLU A 66 -3.76 13.80 1.98
C GLU A 66 -2.63 13.84 3.01
N TYR A 67 -2.71 14.74 4.00
CA TYR A 67 -1.75 14.76 5.10
C TYR A 67 -1.83 13.48 5.94
N ALA A 68 -3.04 13.01 6.26
CA ALA A 68 -3.24 11.76 6.98
C ALA A 68 -2.68 10.56 6.20
N GLU A 69 -2.93 10.48 4.89
CA GLU A 69 -2.35 9.45 4.03
C GLU A 69 -0.82 9.48 4.01
N ARG A 70 -0.22 10.65 3.82
CA ARG A 70 1.25 10.81 3.86
C ARG A 70 1.81 10.38 5.20
N SER A 71 1.11 10.65 6.29
CA SER A 71 1.50 10.23 7.64
C SER A 71 1.45 8.70 7.78
N VAL A 72 0.39 8.06 7.28
CA VAL A 72 0.29 6.60 7.25
C VAL A 72 1.41 5.99 6.41
N ALA A 73 1.71 6.54 5.23
CA ALA A 73 2.80 6.08 4.39
C ALA A 73 4.17 6.28 5.07
N CYS A 74 4.36 7.38 5.79
CA CYS A 74 5.60 7.65 6.53
C CYS A 74 5.83 6.65 7.68
N ILE A 75 4.77 6.28 8.41
CA ILE A 75 4.86 5.40 9.59
C ILE A 75 4.83 3.92 9.18
N PHE A 76 4.04 3.55 8.17
CA PHE A 76 3.68 2.17 7.85
C PHE A 76 3.94 1.77 6.39
N GLY A 77 4.61 2.61 5.58
CA GLY A 77 4.68 2.46 4.12
C GLY A 77 5.18 1.10 3.61
N ASP A 78 6.12 0.48 4.32
CA ASP A 78 6.65 -0.85 4.00
C ASP A 78 6.07 -1.98 4.87
N SER A 79 5.22 -1.63 5.84
CA SER A 79 4.63 -2.59 6.76
C SER A 79 3.47 -3.31 6.08
N THR A 80 3.59 -4.63 6.00
CA THR A 80 2.49 -5.49 5.56
C THR A 80 1.49 -5.76 6.69
N GLY A 81 1.86 -5.48 7.94
CA GLY A 81 1.09 -5.87 9.13
C GLY A 81 1.27 -7.36 9.49
N ASN A 82 2.11 -8.08 8.75
CA ASN A 82 2.53 -9.45 9.04
C ASN A 82 4.02 -9.45 9.41
N PRO A 83 4.36 -9.65 10.70
CA PRO A 83 5.75 -9.57 11.16
C PRO A 83 6.72 -10.48 10.40
N LEU A 84 6.25 -11.66 9.97
CA LEU A 84 7.08 -12.57 9.17
C LEU A 84 7.33 -12.03 7.77
N ALA A 85 6.31 -11.46 7.12
CA ALA A 85 6.48 -10.86 5.80
C ALA A 85 7.41 -9.63 5.88
N ASP A 86 7.30 -8.82 6.93
CA ASP A 86 8.17 -7.65 7.15
C ASP A 86 9.63 -8.09 7.40
N ASP A 87 9.84 -9.17 8.17
CA ASP A 87 11.16 -9.78 8.36
C ASP A 87 11.75 -10.33 7.05
N LEU A 88 10.96 -11.04 6.26
CA LEU A 88 11.40 -11.56 4.96
C LEU A 88 11.74 -10.42 3.99
N LEU A 89 10.95 -9.34 3.97
CA LEU A 89 11.22 -8.16 3.16
C LEU A 89 12.56 -7.51 3.53
N ARG A 90 12.86 -7.41 4.84
CA ARG A 90 14.15 -6.90 5.32
C ARG A 90 15.32 -7.78 4.88
N LEU A 91 15.18 -9.10 4.95
CA LEU A 91 16.18 -10.04 4.44
C LEU A 91 16.40 -9.90 2.93
N LEU A 92 15.31 -9.81 2.16
CA LEU A 92 15.35 -9.62 0.71
C LEU A 92 16.00 -8.30 0.30
N ARG A 93 15.77 -7.21 1.05
CA ARG A 93 16.43 -5.91 0.83
C ARG A 93 17.92 -5.97 1.10
N ALA A 94 18.34 -6.65 2.17
CA ALA A 94 19.75 -6.84 2.51
C ALA A 94 20.49 -7.70 1.47
N ALA A 95 19.77 -8.59 0.77
CA ALA A 95 20.33 -9.46 -0.26
C ALA A 95 20.28 -8.88 -1.68
N LEU A 96 19.89 -7.62 -1.85
CA LEU A 96 19.95 -6.96 -3.16
C LEU A 96 21.40 -6.84 -3.64
N PRO A 97 21.68 -7.03 -4.95
CA PRO A 97 20.72 -7.31 -6.03
C PRO A 97 20.47 -8.81 -6.28
N ASN A 98 21.10 -9.71 -5.51
CA ASN A 98 21.18 -11.13 -5.82
C ASN A 98 19.91 -11.93 -5.50
N GLY A 99 19.08 -11.42 -4.57
CA GLY A 99 17.88 -12.09 -4.10
C GLY A 99 18.20 -13.28 -3.20
N LEU A 100 17.15 -13.95 -2.71
CA LEU A 100 17.27 -15.15 -1.86
C LEU A 100 16.30 -16.22 -2.34
N THR A 101 16.74 -17.47 -2.33
CA THR A 101 15.87 -18.63 -2.49
C THR A 101 15.00 -18.83 -1.26
N ARG A 102 13.92 -19.60 -1.41
CA ARG A 102 13.05 -19.96 -0.29
C ARG A 102 13.79 -20.72 0.82
N THR A 103 14.81 -21.51 0.47
CA THR A 103 15.67 -22.21 1.43
C THR A 103 16.54 -21.24 2.19
N GLU A 104 17.22 -20.31 1.51
CA GLU A 104 18.05 -19.29 2.17
C GLU A 104 17.23 -18.37 3.08
N LEU A 105 15.99 -18.05 2.68
CA LEU A 105 15.05 -17.32 3.54
C LEU A 105 14.66 -18.13 4.79
N GLN A 106 14.41 -19.44 4.63
CA GLN A 106 14.10 -20.32 5.75
C GLN A 106 15.27 -20.38 6.74
N ASP A 107 16.48 -20.58 6.24
CA ASP A 107 17.69 -20.64 7.05
C ASP A 107 17.97 -19.30 7.76
N ALA A 108 17.84 -18.18 7.04
CA ALA A 108 18.09 -16.84 7.56
C ALA A 108 17.07 -16.40 8.63
N THR A 109 15.86 -16.98 8.63
CA THR A 109 14.86 -16.67 9.69
C THR A 109 15.19 -17.32 11.02
N GLY A 110 16.09 -18.33 11.07
CA GLY A 110 16.58 -19.00 12.29
C GLY A 110 15.51 -19.67 13.16
N ARG A 111 14.23 -19.53 12.78
CA ARG A 111 13.06 -20.15 13.39
C ARG A 111 12.73 -21.33 12.50
N ASN A 112 12.51 -22.50 13.08
CA ASN A 112 12.13 -23.72 12.36
C ASN A 112 10.69 -23.59 11.80
N LEU A 113 10.46 -22.57 10.97
CA LEU A 113 9.16 -22.18 10.49
C LEU A 113 8.73 -23.13 9.37
N PRO A 114 7.47 -23.61 9.40
CA PRO A 114 6.99 -24.50 8.37
C PRO A 114 6.97 -23.77 7.03
N ALA A 115 7.36 -24.47 5.96
CA ALA A 115 7.46 -23.90 4.61
C ALA A 115 6.17 -23.19 4.15
N ASN A 116 4.99 -23.64 4.61
CA ASN A 116 3.71 -22.99 4.32
C ASN A 116 3.64 -21.55 4.86
N LYS A 117 4.15 -21.28 6.08
CA LYS A 117 4.15 -19.93 6.67
C LYS A 117 5.03 -18.97 5.88
N ILE A 118 6.21 -19.42 5.44
CA ILE A 118 7.08 -18.64 4.56
C ILE A 118 6.37 -18.37 3.23
N GLY A 119 5.70 -19.37 2.66
CA GLY A 119 4.92 -19.22 1.43
C GLY A 119 3.80 -18.20 1.55
N GLN A 120 3.03 -18.22 2.66
CA GLN A 120 2.00 -17.21 2.92
C GLN A 120 2.60 -15.82 3.06
N ALA A 121 3.71 -15.66 3.79
CA ALA A 121 4.37 -14.37 3.95
C ALA A 121 4.92 -13.82 2.63
N LEU A 122 5.53 -14.67 1.80
CA LEU A 122 5.96 -14.31 0.43
C LEU A 122 4.76 -13.94 -0.46
N GLY A 123 3.63 -14.64 -0.32
CA GLY A 123 2.38 -14.30 -1.00
C GLY A 123 1.86 -12.91 -0.62
N VAL A 124 1.94 -12.54 0.67
CA VAL A 124 1.60 -11.18 1.13
C VAL A 124 2.52 -10.14 0.49
N LEU A 125 3.83 -10.38 0.44
CA LEU A 125 4.78 -9.47 -0.18
C LEU A 125 4.57 -9.32 -1.69
N LEU A 126 4.23 -10.41 -2.37
CA LEU A 126 3.91 -10.41 -3.80
C LEU A 126 2.64 -9.59 -4.09
N LEU A 127 1.56 -9.82 -3.34
CA LEU A 127 0.31 -9.07 -3.47
C LEU A 127 0.47 -7.59 -3.13
N ALA A 128 1.32 -7.27 -2.15
CA ALA A 128 1.66 -5.89 -1.81
C ALA A 128 2.60 -5.21 -2.82
N GLY A 129 3.12 -5.94 -3.83
CA GLY A 129 4.08 -5.43 -4.80
C GLY A 129 5.46 -5.13 -4.21
N LEU A 130 5.78 -5.66 -3.03
CA LEU A 130 7.02 -5.42 -2.29
C LEU A 130 8.10 -6.48 -2.62
N ALA A 131 7.71 -7.61 -3.18
CA ALA A 131 8.62 -8.65 -3.65
C ALA A 131 8.20 -9.20 -5.02
N ARG A 132 9.18 -9.70 -5.78
CA ARG A 132 9.00 -10.45 -7.02
C ARG A 132 9.75 -11.76 -6.94
N SER A 133 9.31 -12.77 -7.69
CA SER A 133 10.02 -14.04 -7.82
C SER A 133 10.37 -14.36 -9.26
N GLU A 134 11.53 -14.99 -9.46
CA GLU A 134 12.00 -15.44 -10.77
C GLU A 134 12.55 -16.87 -10.65
N PRO A 135 12.28 -17.73 -11.65
CA PRO A 135 12.91 -19.03 -11.71
C PRO A 135 14.39 -18.88 -12.08
N ARG A 136 15.28 -19.45 -11.26
CA ARG A 136 16.71 -19.55 -11.55
C ARG A 136 17.06 -21.00 -11.80
N SER A 137 17.68 -21.26 -12.95
CA SER A 137 18.19 -22.59 -13.26
C SER A 137 19.32 -22.92 -12.29
N THR A 138 19.11 -23.97 -11.50
CA THR A 138 20.19 -24.63 -10.77
C THR A 138 20.58 -25.86 -11.59
N GLY A 139 21.73 -26.49 -11.34
CA GLY A 139 22.11 -27.75 -12.01
C GLY A 139 21.12 -28.92 -11.80
N GLY A 140 19.97 -28.68 -11.17
CA GLY A 140 18.85 -29.61 -10.97
C GLY A 140 17.49 -28.89 -11.11
N ARG A 141 16.54 -29.12 -10.17
CA ARG A 141 15.21 -28.48 -10.20
C ARG A 141 15.34 -26.94 -10.14
N PRO A 142 14.67 -26.18 -11.03
CA PRO A 142 14.70 -24.72 -10.97
C PRO A 142 14.31 -24.22 -9.57
N ALA A 143 15.14 -23.37 -9.00
CA ALA A 143 14.88 -22.75 -7.70
C ALA A 143 14.19 -21.41 -7.93
N GLU A 144 13.20 -21.10 -7.11
CA GLU A 144 12.56 -19.79 -7.12
C GLU A 144 13.41 -18.82 -6.29
N VAL A 145 13.90 -17.75 -6.92
CA VAL A 145 14.66 -16.68 -6.26
C VAL A 145 13.75 -15.48 -6.10
N TRP A 146 13.68 -14.98 -4.88
CA TRP A 146 12.86 -13.85 -4.48
C TRP A 146 13.72 -12.60 -4.37
N PHE A 147 13.17 -11.46 -4.79
CA PHE A 147 13.82 -10.15 -4.75
C PHE A 147 12.87 -9.13 -4.13
N ALA A 148 13.41 -8.21 -3.34
CA ALA A 148 12.67 -7.02 -2.94
C ALA A 148 12.47 -6.10 -4.16
N VAL A 149 11.28 -5.51 -4.28
CA VAL A 149 11.02 -4.42 -5.22
C VAL A 149 11.43 -3.12 -4.54
N THR A 150 12.53 -2.51 -5.00
CA THR A 150 12.85 -1.14 -4.61
C THR A 150 11.90 -0.20 -5.34
N GLY A 151 11.18 0.65 -4.60
CA GLY A 151 10.32 1.70 -5.16
C GLY A 151 11.18 2.69 -5.96
N GLY A 152 11.43 2.37 -7.22
CA GLY A 152 12.41 3.06 -8.04
C GLY A 152 12.85 2.31 -9.29
N SER A 153 11.97 1.52 -9.91
CA SER A 153 12.15 1.14 -11.31
C SER A 153 10.81 1.00 -12.01
N ALA A 154 10.69 1.80 -13.05
CA ALA A 154 9.58 1.91 -13.98
C ALA A 154 8.84 0.58 -14.22
N ARG A 155 7.51 0.66 -14.15
CA ARG A 155 6.63 -0.20 -14.93
C ARG A 155 6.99 -0.01 -16.40
N THR A 156 7.85 -0.86 -16.93
CA THR A 156 7.94 -1.12 -18.37
C THR A 156 7.55 -2.57 -18.59
N ARG A 157 6.26 -2.78 -18.82
CA ARG A 157 5.79 -3.96 -19.56
C ARG A 157 5.47 -3.45 -20.96
N SER A 158 6.31 -3.82 -21.92
CA SER A 158 5.98 -3.87 -23.35
C SER A 158 5.11 -5.08 -23.63
#